data_AF-A0A660TXA0-F1
#
_entry.id   AF-A0A660TXA0-F1
#
_cell.length_a   1.000
_cell.length_b   1.000
_cell.length_c   1.000
_cell.angle_alpha   90.00
_cell.angle_beta   90.00
_cell.angle_gamma   90.00
#
_symmetry.space_group_name_H-M   'P 1'
#
loop_
_entity.id
_entity.type
_entity.pdbx_description
1 polymer ?
#
loop_
_entity_poly.entity_id
_entity_poly.type
_entity_poly.pdbx_seq_one_letter_code
_entity_poly.pdbx_strand_id
1 'polypeptide(L)'
;MNQLEKYFKNNIRQNGMVMALILIMVLFQILTRGILFRPMNVNNILLQNAYVLILATGMLLCILTGNIDLSVGSVVAFVGAIASVMMVDWG
;
A
#
# COMPACT_ATOMS: atom_id res chain seq x y z
N MET A 1 9.43 16.88 -32.26
CA MET A 1 9.08 16.49 -30.88
C MET A 1 9.71 17.50 -29.96
N ASN A 2 8.89 18.40 -29.43
CA ASN A 2 9.34 19.52 -28.61
C ASN A 2 10.01 18.95 -27.35
N GLN A 3 11.10 19.56 -26.89
CA GLN A 3 11.84 19.08 -25.70
C GLN A 3 10.88 18.89 -24.49
N LEU A 4 9.84 19.73 -24.40
CA LEU A 4 8.70 19.60 -23.49
C LEU A 4 7.99 18.24 -23.53
N GLU A 5 7.69 17.69 -24.72
CA GLU A 5 7.05 16.38 -24.85
C GLU A 5 7.96 15.26 -24.33
N LYS A 6 9.28 15.36 -24.51
CA LYS A 6 10.23 14.38 -23.96
C LYS A 6 10.27 14.43 -22.43
N TYR A 7 10.29 15.63 -21.84
CA TYR A 7 10.23 15.80 -20.38
C TYR A 7 8.94 15.22 -19.80
N PHE A 8 7.78 15.51 -20.40
CA PHE A 8 6.50 14.95 -19.95
C PHE A 8 6.45 13.42 -20.12
N LYS A 9 6.90 12.88 -21.26
CA LYS A 9 6.85 11.44 -21.55
C LYS A 9 7.77 10.61 -20.64
N ASN A 10 8.92 11.15 -20.23
CA ASN A 10 9.82 10.49 -19.29
C ASN A 10 9.28 10.51 -17.86
N ASN A 11 8.77 11.67 -17.40
CA ASN A 11 8.20 11.81 -16.06
C ASN A 11 6.92 10.99 -15.89
N ILE A 12 6.11 10.84 -16.94
CA ILE A 12 4.92 9.97 -16.92
C ILE A 12 5.26 8.50 -16.74
N ARG A 13 6.38 8.03 -17.30
CA ARG A 13 6.81 6.64 -17.13
C ARG A 13 7.37 6.37 -15.74
N GLN A 14 8.15 7.29 -15.18
CA GLN A 14 8.72 7.13 -13.84
C GLN A 14 7.67 7.31 -12.74
N ASN A 15 6.75 8.27 -12.89
CA ASN A 15 5.74 8.59 -11.87
C ASN A 15 4.34 8.05 -12.20
N GLY A 16 4.23 7.17 -13.19
CA GLY A 16 2.95 6.66 -13.70
C GLY A 16 2.08 6.02 -12.60
N MET A 17 2.70 5.34 -11.64
CA MET A 17 2.00 4.70 -10.53
C MET A 17 1.41 5.72 -9.53
N VAL A 18 2.13 6.81 -9.24
CA VAL A 18 1.63 7.91 -8.40
C VAL A 18 0.51 8.67 -9.11
N MET A 19 0.66 8.93 -10.42
CA MET A 19 -0.40 9.53 -11.23
C MET A 19 -1.66 8.66 -11.29
N ALA A 20 -1.50 7.35 -11.46
CA ALA A 20 -2.61 6.41 -11.44
C ALA A 20 -3.32 6.41 -10.08
N LEU A 21 -2.57 6.44 -8.98
CA LEU A 21 -3.12 6.54 -7.62
C LEU A 21 -3.95 7.82 -7.45
N ILE A 22 -3.42 8.99 -7.82
CA ILE A 22 -4.14 10.26 -7.72
C ILE A 22 -5.42 10.22 -8.55
N LEU A 23 -5.35 9.69 -9.78
CA LEU A 23 -6.50 9.59 -10.68
C LEU A 23 -7.60 8.69 -10.09
N ILE A 24 -7.22 7.54 -9.53
CA ILE A 24 -8.15 6.62 -8.85
C ILE A 24 -8.74 7.27 -7.59
N MET A 25 -7.95 7.99 -6.80
CA MET A 25 -8.43 8.70 -5.60
C MET A 25 -9.47 9.76 -5.96
N VAL A 26 -9.24 10.55 -7.02
CA VAL A 26 -10.21 11.55 -7.50
C VAL A 26 -11.47 10.87 -8.03
N LEU A 27 -11.32 9.81 -8.82
CA LEU A 27 -12.44 9.04 -9.35
C LEU A 27 -13.32 8.49 -8.21
N PHE A 28 -12.74 7.84 -7.21
CA PHE A 28 -13.50 7.32 -6.09
C PHE A 28 -14.04 8.44 -5.20
N GLN A 29 -13.35 9.56 -5.04
CA GLN A 29 -13.89 10.69 -4.30
C GLN A 29 -15.20 11.21 -4.93
N ILE A 30 -15.28 11.26 -6.26
CA ILE A 30 -16.49 11.67 -7.00
C ILE A 30 -17.57 10.58 -6.89
N LEU A 31 -17.25 9.33 -7.23
CA LEU A 31 -18.21 8.22 -7.23
C LEU A 31 -18.80 7.95 -5.85
N THR A 32 -17.98 8.07 -4.80
CA THR A 32 -18.38 7.82 -3.40
C THR A 32 -18.90 9.08 -2.71
N ARG A 33 -19.21 10.16 -3.45
CA ARG A 33 -19.76 11.42 -2.91
C ARG A 33 -18.98 11.98 -1.71
N GLY A 34 -17.67 11.91 -1.79
CA GLY A 34 -16.78 12.44 -0.76
C GLY A 34 -16.50 11.54 0.44
N ILE A 35 -16.96 10.28 0.44
CA ILE A 35 -16.73 9.34 1.54
C ILE A 35 -15.25 8.97 1.69
N LEU A 36 -14.48 8.94 0.59
CA LEU A 36 -13.09 8.47 0.59
C LEU A 36 -12.20 9.28 1.54
N PHE A 37 -12.27 10.62 1.48
CA PHE A 37 -11.51 11.52 2.36
C PHE A 37 -12.17 11.83 3.71
N ARG A 38 -13.26 11.14 4.09
CA ARG A 38 -13.81 11.31 5.44
C ARG A 38 -12.79 10.83 6.48
N PRO A 39 -12.61 11.54 7.62
CA PRO A 39 -11.61 11.18 8.62
C PRO A 39 -11.70 9.72 9.07
N MET A 40 -12.92 9.22 9.25
CA MET A 40 -13.17 7.83 9.62
C MET A 40 -12.73 6.83 8.54
N ASN A 41 -12.97 7.13 7.26
CA ASN A 41 -12.57 6.24 6.17
C ASN A 41 -11.06 6.26 5.94
N VAL A 42 -10.42 7.43 6.02
CA VAL A 42 -8.96 7.57 5.97
C VAL A 42 -8.30 6.78 7.12
N ASN A 43 -8.82 6.94 8.34
CA ASN A 43 -8.35 6.18 9.50
C ASN A 43 -8.53 4.67 9.29
N ASN A 44 -9.67 4.23 8.77
CA ASN A 44 -9.91 2.82 8.49
C ASN A 44 -8.96 2.24 7.44
N ILE A 45 -8.68 2.98 6.35
CA ILE A 45 -7.72 2.55 5.33
C ILE A 45 -6.31 2.43 5.92
N LEU A 46 -5.91 3.40 6.74
CA LEU A 46 -4.61 3.37 7.42
C LEU A 46 -4.52 2.20 8.39
N LEU A 47 -5.53 1.97 9.23
CA LEU A 47 -5.56 0.87 10.19
C LEU A 47 -5.60 -0.51 9.49
N GLN A 48 -6.35 -0.65 8.39
CA GLN A 48 -6.40 -1.89 7.60
C GLN A 48 -5.04 -2.23 6.95
N ASN A 49 -4.24 -1.21 6.59
CA ASN A 49 -2.91 -1.37 6.01
C ASN A 49 -1.78 -1.19 7.05
N ALA A 50 -2.11 -0.98 8.32
CA ALA A 50 -1.13 -0.71 9.37
C ALA A 50 -0.17 -1.89 9.55
N TYR A 51 -0.61 -3.12 9.26
CA TYR A 51 0.26 -4.30 9.32
C TYR A 51 1.49 -4.17 8.40
N VAL A 52 1.35 -3.57 7.21
CA VAL A 52 2.48 -3.35 6.28
C VAL A 52 3.46 -2.33 6.88
N LEU A 53 2.96 -1.25 7.49
CA LEU A 53 3.80 -0.24 8.14
C LEU A 53 4.58 -0.84 9.32
N ILE A 54 3.91 -1.62 10.17
CA ILE A 54 4.57 -2.32 11.28
C ILE A 54 5.65 -3.27 10.75
N LEU A 55 5.37 -4.03 9.69
CA LEU A 55 6.36 -4.92 9.07
C LEU A 55 7.55 -4.18 8.49
N ALA A 56 7.31 -3.04 7.82
CA ALA A 56 8.38 -2.21 7.27
C ALA A 56 9.32 -1.69 8.37
N THR A 57 8.78 -1.33 9.55
CA THR A 57 9.63 -0.91 10.67
C THR A 57 10.53 -2.04 11.20
N GLY A 58 10.05 -3.28 11.22
CA GLY A 58 10.86 -4.45 11.59
C GLY A 58 11.96 -4.76 10.56
N MET A 59 11.60 -4.78 9.27
CA MET A 59 12.55 -5.04 8.18
C MET A 59 13.60 -3.94 8.01
N LEU A 60 13.30 -2.70 8.44
CA LEU A 60 14.27 -1.59 8.42
C LEU A 60 15.53 -1.93 9.24
N LEU A 61 15.39 -2.51 10.43
CA LEU A 61 16.54 -2.89 11.28
C LEU A 61 17.37 -4.03 10.64
N CYS A 62 16.72 -4.98 9.97
CA CYS A 62 17.40 -6.07 9.26
C CYS A 62 18.23 -5.53 8.07
N ILE A 63 17.64 -4.63 7.27
CA ILE A 63 18.35 -4.02 6.13
C ILE A 63 19.57 -3.22 6.59
N LEU A 64 19.49 -2.50 7.72
CA LEU A 64 20.62 -1.75 8.27
C LEU A 64 21.80 -2.63 8.70
N THR A 65 21.53 -3.87 9.12
CA THR A 65 22.57 -4.84 9.49
C THR A 65 23.11 -5.64 8.29
N GLY A 66 22.71 -5.28 7.06
CA GLY A 66 23.20 -5.88 5.82
C GLY A 66 22.62 -7.26 5.50
N ASN A 67 21.68 -7.74 6.32
CA ASN A 67 20.98 -9.00 6.13
C ASN A 67 19.53 -8.69 5.75
N ILE A 68 19.17 -8.90 4.48
CA ILE A 68 17.80 -8.72 4.00
C ILE A 68 16.99 -9.95 4.46
N ASP A 69 16.59 -9.92 5.72
CA ASP A 69 15.79 -11.00 6.29
C ASP A 69 14.32 -10.86 5.89
N LEU A 70 13.91 -11.67 4.91
CA LEU A 70 12.54 -11.74 4.43
C LEU A 70 11.66 -12.69 5.28
N SER A 71 12.22 -13.31 6.33
CA SER A 71 11.51 -14.28 7.20
C SER A 71 10.29 -13.69 7.91
N VAL A 72 10.27 -12.39 8.20
CA VAL A 72 9.11 -11.74 8.82
C VAL A 72 7.86 -11.86 7.92
N GLY A 73 8.06 -11.89 6.59
CA GLY A 73 6.99 -12.12 5.63
C GLY A 73 6.40 -13.53 5.69
N SER A 74 7.21 -14.57 5.92
CA SER A 74 6.72 -15.95 6.02
C SER A 74 5.95 -16.18 7.32
N VAL A 75 6.36 -15.54 8.42
CA VAL A 75 5.62 -15.57 9.69
C VAL A 75 4.24 -14.92 9.54
N VAL A 76 4.17 -13.76 8.88
CA VAL A 76 2.89 -13.08 8.61
C VAL A 76 1.98 -13.93 7.72
N ALA A 77 2.53 -14.52 6.66
CA ALA A 77 1.76 -15.40 5.78
C ALA A 77 1.21 -16.63 6.53
N PHE A 78 2.03 -17.23 7.40
CA PHE A 78 1.62 -18.38 8.21
C PHE A 78 0.52 -18.03 9.21
N VAL A 79 0.72 -16.97 10.02
CA VAL A 79 -0.28 -16.51 10.99
C VAL A 79 -1.54 -16.02 10.29
N GLY A 80 -1.41 -15.36 9.14
CA GLY A 80 -2.54 -14.91 8.32
C GLY A 80 -3.36 -16.08 7.77
N ALA A 81 -2.72 -17.15 7.30
CA ALA A 81 -3.39 -18.36 6.85
C ALA A 81 -4.16 -19.04 8.01
N ILE A 82 -3.53 -19.17 9.19
CA ILE A 82 -4.20 -19.73 10.38
C ILE A 82 -5.39 -18.86 10.79
N ALA A 83 -5.20 -17.54 10.89
CA ALA A 83 -6.27 -16.62 11.26
C ALA A 83 -7.44 -16.67 10.27
N SER A 84 -7.14 -16.80 8.97
CA SER A 84 -8.16 -16.97 7.93
C SER A 84 -8.95 -18.27 8.11
N VAL A 85 -8.27 -19.39 8.37
CA VAL A 85 -8.92 -20.68 8.59
C VAL A 85 -9.79 -20.62 9.85
N MET A 86 -9.26 -20.08 10.95
CA MET A 86 -10.02 -19.91 12.20
C MET A 86 -11.26 -19.03 12.01
N MET A 87 -11.17 -17.97 11.20
CA MET A 87 -12.30 -17.09 10.92
C MET A 87 -13.39 -17.75 10.09
N VAL A 88 -13.05 -18.71 9.22
CA VAL A 88 -14.01 -19.41 8.34
C VAL A 88 -14.60 -20.64 9.01
N ASP A 89 -13.77 -21.45 9.67
CA ASP A 89 -14.17 -22.76 10.18
C ASP A 89 -14.59 -22.73 11.65
N TRP A 90 -14.07 -21.78 12.45
CA TRP A 90 -14.36 -21.66 13.89
C TRP A 90 -15.11 -20.37 14.27
N GLY A 91 -15.36 -19.50 13.29
CA GLY A 91 -16.10 -18.24 13.41
C GLY A 91 -17.60 -18.39 13.19
#